data_AF-A0A528L9H8-F1
#
_entry.id   AF-A0A528L9H8-F1
#
_cell.length_a   1.000
_cell.length_b   1.000
_cell.length_c   1.000
_cell.angle_alpha   90.00
_cell.angle_beta   90.00
_cell.angle_gamma   90.00
#
_symmetry.space_group_name_H-M   'P 1'
#
loop_
_entity.id
_entity.type
_entity.pdbx_description
1 polymer ?
#
loop_
_entity_poly.entity_id
_entity_poly.type
_entity_poly.pdbx_seq_one_letter_code
_entity_poly.pdbx_strand_id
1 'polypeptide(L)'
;MAPKVKARFFGCCHTRSRQPCRAARRSAEAAGLVDVDLGFTPATNLLPIRRLDLGPGKTTPAPAAYLAFPQLELARLDQTYRRLDESRYAYAASAFGYEAMLTVSSAGFVLDYPGLWRSAA
;
A
#
# COMPACT_ATOMS: atom_id res chain seq x y z
N MET A 1 -9.75 38.69 -17.87
CA MET A 1 -10.31 37.67 -18.79
C MET A 1 -9.48 36.41 -18.60
N ALA A 2 -9.98 35.44 -17.83
CA ALA A 2 -9.30 34.18 -17.50
C ALA A 2 -10.18 33.01 -17.96
N PRO A 3 -9.63 31.89 -18.47
CA PRO A 3 -10.44 30.83 -19.03
C PRO A 3 -11.12 30.03 -17.93
N LYS A 4 -12.43 29.81 -18.09
CA LYS A 4 -13.22 28.90 -17.24
C LYS A 4 -12.80 27.45 -17.54
N VAL A 5 -12.04 26.84 -16.64
CA VAL A 5 -11.80 25.38 -16.66
C VAL A 5 -13.08 24.68 -16.19
N LYS A 6 -13.73 23.91 -17.07
CA LYS A 6 -14.85 23.05 -16.69
C LYS A 6 -14.29 21.80 -16.00
N ALA A 7 -14.32 21.78 -14.67
CA ALA A 7 -14.14 20.55 -13.90
C ALA A 7 -15.27 19.56 -14.27
N ARG A 8 -14.92 18.44 -14.88
CA ARG A 8 -15.87 17.33 -15.11
C ARG A 8 -15.91 16.49 -13.84
N PHE A 9 -17.05 16.50 -13.16
CA PHE A 9 -17.34 15.64 -12.03
C PHE A 9 -17.25 14.16 -12.46
N PHE A 10 -16.44 13.38 -11.76
CA PHE A 10 -16.41 11.93 -11.84
C PHE A 10 -17.56 11.37 -11.00
N GLY A 11 -18.54 10.75 -11.66
CA GLY A 11 -19.73 10.19 -11.03
C GLY A 11 -19.53 8.76 -10.54
N CYS A 12 -20.04 8.49 -9.34
CA CYS A 12 -20.12 7.21 -8.65
C CYS A 12 -21.11 6.24 -9.33
N CYS A 13 -20.73 4.97 -9.50
CA CYS A 13 -21.61 3.93 -10.04
C CYS A 13 -22.43 3.31 -8.90
N HIS A 14 -23.65 3.84 -8.70
CA HIS A 14 -24.73 3.08 -8.09
C HIS A 14 -25.31 2.12 -9.14
N THR A 15 -25.61 0.89 -8.71
CA THR A 15 -25.92 -0.34 -9.49
C THR A 15 -27.22 -0.31 -10.33
N ARG A 16 -27.55 0.80 -11.00
CA ARG A 16 -28.78 0.91 -11.81
C ARG A 16 -28.65 1.53 -13.20
N SER A 17 -27.45 1.81 -13.68
CA SER A 17 -27.24 2.27 -15.06
C SER A 17 -26.33 1.32 -15.84
N ARG A 18 -26.76 0.93 -17.05
CA ARG A 18 -25.95 0.21 -18.04
C ARG A 18 -24.88 1.15 -18.64
N GLN A 19 -24.02 1.71 -17.80
CA GLN A 19 -22.80 2.38 -18.27
C GLN A 19 -21.68 1.35 -18.38
N PRO A 20 -20.94 1.32 -19.49
CA PRO A 20 -19.82 0.41 -19.63
C PRO A 20 -18.75 0.77 -18.58
N CYS A 21 -18.40 -0.18 -17.72
CA CYS A 21 -17.18 -0.08 -16.91
C CYS A 21 -16.02 0.22 -17.86
N ARG A 22 -15.31 1.32 -17.64
CA ARG A 22 -14.02 1.53 -18.30
C ARG A 22 -13.17 0.32 -17.98
N ALA A 23 -12.74 -0.42 -19.00
CA ALA A 23 -11.85 -1.56 -18.81
C ALA A 23 -10.62 -1.07 -18.04
N ALA A 24 -10.35 -1.69 -16.90
CA ALA A 24 -9.14 -1.42 -16.15
C ALA A 24 -7.94 -1.68 -17.06
N ARG A 25 -7.05 -0.69 -17.20
CA ARG A 25 -5.79 -0.87 -17.93
C ARG A 25 -4.87 -1.74 -17.07
N ARG A 26 -4.31 -2.79 -17.67
CA ARG A 26 -3.28 -3.61 -17.02
C ARG A 26 -2.02 -2.73 -16.83
N SER A 27 -1.44 -2.76 -15.64
CA SER A 27 -0.10 -2.19 -15.39
C SER A 27 0.93 -3.32 -15.53
N ALA A 28 1.91 -3.13 -16.42
CA ALA A 28 2.99 -4.11 -16.59
C ALA A 28 3.92 -4.15 -15.36
N GLU A 29 4.11 -3.01 -14.68
CA GLU A 29 4.96 -2.91 -13.49
C GLU A 29 4.38 -3.67 -12.29
N ALA A 30 3.05 -3.68 -12.16
CA ALA A 30 2.36 -4.39 -11.09
C ALA A 30 2.02 -5.85 -11.43
N ALA A 31 2.30 -6.30 -12.66
CA ALA A 31 1.92 -7.63 -13.11
C ALA A 31 2.68 -8.72 -12.35
N GLY A 32 1.96 -9.69 -11.80
CA GLY A 32 2.55 -10.84 -11.10
C GLY A 32 2.97 -10.56 -9.65
N LEU A 33 2.75 -9.35 -9.13
CA LEU A 33 2.94 -9.04 -7.71
C LEU A 33 1.82 -9.65 -6.87
N VAL A 34 2.20 -10.24 -5.74
CA VAL A 34 1.27 -10.98 -4.87
C VAL A 34 0.53 -10.05 -3.92
N ASP A 35 1.23 -9.06 -3.37
CA ASP A 35 0.68 -8.12 -2.41
C ASP A 35 0.34 -6.79 -3.08
N VAL A 36 -0.69 -6.11 -2.56
CA VAL A 36 -1.03 -4.72 -2.90
C VAL A 36 -0.53 -3.81 -1.78
N ASP A 37 -0.04 -2.63 -2.12
CA ASP A 37 0.26 -1.56 -1.16
C ASP A 37 -0.59 -0.34 -1.51
N LEU A 38 -1.30 0.19 -0.52
CA LEU A 38 -2.11 1.40 -0.67
C LEU A 38 -1.41 2.53 0.07
N GLY A 39 -0.80 3.47 -0.66
CA GLY A 39 0.09 4.49 -0.08
C GLY A 39 -0.55 5.46 0.93
N PHE A 40 -1.87 5.39 1.13
CA PHE A 40 -2.61 6.17 2.11
C PHE A 40 -2.95 5.39 3.40
N THR A 41 -2.58 4.12 3.52
CA THR A 41 -2.88 3.30 4.71
C THR A 41 -1.87 2.19 4.97
N PRO A 42 -1.44 1.97 6.22
CA PRO A 42 -0.56 0.86 6.56
C PRO A 42 -1.31 -0.48 6.69
N ALA A 43 -2.64 -0.49 6.50
CA ALA A 43 -3.44 -1.71 6.58
C ALA A 43 -2.95 -2.81 5.61
N THR A 44 -2.34 -2.40 4.49
CA THR A 44 -1.79 -3.34 3.50
C THR A 44 -0.46 -3.97 3.90
N ASN A 45 0.28 -3.41 4.85
CA ASN A 45 1.49 -4.05 5.38
C ASN A 45 1.18 -5.38 6.09
N LEU A 46 -0.08 -5.60 6.49
CA LEU A 46 -0.58 -6.87 7.00
C LEU A 46 -0.31 -8.04 6.04
N LEU A 47 -0.45 -7.80 4.73
CA LEU A 47 -0.38 -8.84 3.70
C LEU A 47 0.99 -9.54 3.70
N PRO A 48 2.13 -8.84 3.50
CA PRO A 48 3.43 -9.49 3.55
C PRO A 48 3.78 -10.02 4.95
N ILE A 49 3.37 -9.33 6.02
CA ILE A 49 3.61 -9.79 7.41
C ILE A 49 3.01 -11.18 7.64
N ARG A 50 1.75 -11.39 7.25
CA ARG A 50 1.07 -12.68 7.47
C ARG A 50 1.45 -13.74 6.44
N ARG A 51 1.66 -13.35 5.19
CA ARG A 51 2.01 -14.28 4.10
C ARG A 51 3.41 -14.86 4.25
N LEU A 52 4.37 -14.04 4.69
CA LEU A 52 5.77 -14.44 4.85
C LEU A 52 6.05 -15.13 6.18
N ASP A 53 5.27 -14.82 7.23
CA ASP A 53 5.40 -15.38 8.59
C ASP A 53 6.86 -15.52 9.04
N LEU A 54 7.59 -14.41 8.95
CA LEU A 54 9.03 -14.41 9.16
C LEU A 54 9.37 -14.84 10.59
N GLY A 55 10.41 -15.67 10.75
CA GLY A 55 11.03 -15.88 12.06
C GLY A 55 11.76 -14.61 12.53
N PRO A 56 11.91 -14.38 13.86
CA PRO A 56 12.71 -13.27 14.37
C PRO A 56 14.13 -13.23 13.78
N GLY A 57 14.60 -12.03 13.47
CA GLY A 57 15.89 -11.76 12.81
C GLY A 57 15.90 -11.99 11.30
N LYS A 58 14.88 -12.63 10.70
CA LYS A 58 14.83 -12.90 9.25
C LYS A 58 14.41 -11.67 8.47
N THR A 59 15.04 -11.50 7.30
CA THR A 59 14.78 -10.43 6.33
C THR A 59 14.32 -11.05 5.02
N THR A 60 13.33 -10.47 4.36
CA THR A 60 12.85 -10.95 3.05
C THR A 60 12.31 -9.79 2.21
N PRO A 61 12.63 -9.73 0.90
CA PRO A 61 11.98 -8.82 -0.04
C PRO A 61 10.48 -9.13 -0.19
N ALA A 62 9.65 -8.10 -0.27
CA ALA A 62 8.21 -8.20 -0.44
C ALA A 62 7.70 -7.15 -1.45
N PRO A 63 7.99 -7.32 -2.75
CA PRO A 63 7.55 -6.35 -3.73
C PRO A 63 6.02 -6.33 -3.84
N ALA A 64 5.45 -5.14 -3.93
CA ALA A 64 4.01 -4.91 -3.92
C ALA A 64 3.54 -4.08 -5.11
N ALA A 65 2.32 -4.35 -5.56
CA ALA A 65 1.58 -3.50 -6.47
C ALA A 65 1.13 -2.26 -5.71
N TYR A 66 1.91 -1.19 -5.83
CA TYR A 66 1.70 0.05 -5.10
C TYR A 66 0.75 0.97 -5.85
N LEU A 67 -0.35 1.34 -5.19
CA LEU A 67 -1.25 2.39 -5.66
C LEU A 67 -0.80 3.72 -5.06
N ALA A 68 -0.14 4.53 -5.89
CA ALA A 68 0.27 5.87 -5.52
C ALA A 68 -0.96 6.75 -5.25
N PHE A 69 -0.94 7.49 -4.14
CA PHE A 69 -1.98 8.46 -3.79
C PHE A 69 -1.38 9.86 -3.73
N PRO A 70 -2.08 10.91 -4.24
CA PRO A 70 -3.46 10.91 -4.74
C PRO A 70 -3.65 10.56 -6.23
N GLN A 71 -2.58 10.24 -6.96
CA GLN A 71 -2.62 10.08 -8.43
C GLN A 71 -3.39 8.83 -8.90
N LEU A 72 -3.53 7.82 -8.03
CA LEU A 72 -4.16 6.53 -8.30
C LEU A 72 -3.51 5.76 -9.46
N GLU A 73 -2.18 5.81 -9.51
CA GLU A 73 -1.36 5.10 -10.48
C GLU A 73 -0.74 3.84 -9.84
N LEU A 74 -0.77 2.72 -10.57
CA LEU A 74 -0.21 1.44 -10.13
C LEU A 74 1.23 1.28 -10.61
N ALA A 75 2.16 1.23 -9.66
CA ALA A 75 3.58 1.00 -9.90
C ALA A 75 4.08 -0.22 -9.11
N ARG A 76 5.29 -0.69 -9.43
CA ARG A 76 6.01 -1.63 -8.58
C ARG A 76 6.64 -0.87 -7.41
N LEU A 77 6.48 -1.38 -6.20
CA LEU A 77 7.22 -0.92 -5.03
C LEU A 77 8.06 -2.06 -4.46
N ASP A 78 9.39 -1.90 -4.50
CA ASP A 78 10.30 -2.83 -3.85
C ASP A 78 10.40 -2.49 -2.36
N GLN A 79 9.94 -3.43 -1.53
CA GLN A 79 9.93 -3.34 -0.09
C GLN A 79 10.74 -4.46 0.52
N THR A 80 11.28 -4.24 1.71
CA THR A 80 11.93 -5.28 2.51
C THR A 80 11.38 -5.25 3.94
N TYR A 81 11.08 -6.43 4.46
CA TYR A 81 10.67 -6.62 5.84
C TYR A 81 11.70 -7.45 6.58
N ARG A 82 12.07 -7.00 7.79
CA ARG A 82 12.84 -7.78 8.75
C ARG A 82 12.08 -7.87 10.06
N ARG A 83 11.75 -9.07 10.51
CA ARG A 83 11.13 -9.26 11.83
C ARG A 83 12.18 -9.05 12.91
N LEU A 84 11.96 -8.12 13.81
CA LEU A 84 12.88 -7.84 14.92
C LEU A 84 12.55 -8.71 16.11
N ASP A 85 11.25 -8.80 16.44
CA ASP A 85 10.71 -9.61 17.54
C ASP A 85 9.23 -9.94 17.30
N GLU A 86 8.47 -10.26 18.35
CA GLU A 86 7.06 -10.63 18.27
C GLU A 86 6.17 -9.54 17.67
N SER A 87 6.48 -8.26 17.90
CA SER A 87 5.60 -7.13 17.59
C SER A 87 6.26 -6.02 16.77
N ARG A 88 7.53 -6.18 16.37
CA ARG A 88 8.27 -5.15 15.63
C ARG A 88 8.88 -5.66 14.34
N TYR A 89 8.77 -4.85 13.29
CA TYR A 89 9.38 -5.09 11.98
C TYR A 89 10.18 -3.87 11.54
N ALA A 90 11.41 -4.06 11.10
CA ALA A 90 12.09 -3.06 10.29
C ALA A 90 11.57 -3.16 8.86
N TYR A 91 11.09 -2.04 8.35
CA TYR A 91 10.56 -1.87 7.00
C TYR A 91 11.45 -0.91 6.23
N ALA A 92 11.70 -1.22 4.96
CA ALA A 92 12.41 -0.35 4.04
C ALA A 92 11.70 -0.31 2.68
N ALA A 93 11.61 0.88 2.09
CA ALA A 93 11.15 1.10 0.72
C ALA A 93 12.15 1.98 -0.03
N SER A 94 12.94 1.35 -0.90
CA SER A 94 14.06 2.00 -1.60
C SER A 94 13.61 3.14 -2.51
N ALA A 95 12.45 3.01 -3.15
CA ALA A 95 11.86 4.03 -4.03
C ALA A 95 11.66 5.39 -3.34
N PHE A 96 11.53 5.40 -2.00
CA PHE A 96 11.34 6.61 -1.20
C PHE A 96 12.52 6.94 -0.29
N GLY A 97 13.61 6.15 -0.33
CA GLY A 97 14.71 6.28 0.62
C GLY A 97 14.24 6.19 2.08
N TYR A 98 13.17 5.43 2.32
CA TYR A 98 12.46 5.44 3.59
C TYR A 98 12.67 4.14 4.37
N GLU A 99 12.98 4.28 5.65
CA GLU A 99 13.13 3.17 6.60
C GLU A 99 12.40 3.50 7.90
N ALA A 100 11.70 2.51 8.47
CA ALA A 100 11.01 2.67 9.74
C ALA A 100 10.93 1.36 10.52
N MET A 101 10.73 1.48 11.83
CA MET A 101 10.34 0.37 12.69
C MET A 101 8.82 0.42 12.87
N LEU A 102 8.14 -0.57 12.31
CA LEU A 102 6.70 -0.75 12.47
C LEU A 102 6.44 -1.49 13.78
N THR A 103 5.48 -1.00 14.56
CA THR A 103 4.89 -1.76 15.67
C THR A 103 3.60 -2.40 15.19
N VAL A 104 3.39 -3.68 15.44
CA VAL A 104 2.25 -4.46 14.96
C VAL A 104 1.51 -5.14 16.10
N SER A 105 0.21 -5.36 15.91
CA SER A 105 -0.61 -6.18 16.79
C SER A 105 -0.27 -7.67 16.63
N SER A 106 -0.78 -8.52 17.52
CA SER A 106 -0.66 -9.98 17.40
C SER A 106 -1.31 -10.53 16.13
N ALA A 107 -2.25 -9.79 15.54
CA ALA A 107 -2.85 -10.12 14.25
C ALA A 107 -2.03 -9.60 13.04
N GLY A 108 -0.95 -8.86 13.26
CA GLY A 108 -0.09 -8.29 12.22
C GLY A 108 -0.53 -6.94 11.67
N PHE A 109 -1.55 -6.30 12.26
CA PHE A 109 -1.94 -4.93 11.87
C PHE A 109 -0.94 -3.93 12.42
N VAL A 110 -0.54 -2.96 11.61
CA VAL A 110 0.33 -1.87 12.07
C VAL A 110 -0.41 -0.97 13.06
N LEU A 111 0.15 -0.84 14.26
CA LEU A 111 -0.32 0.02 15.34
C LEU A 111 0.41 1.36 15.35
N ASP A 112 1.72 1.36 15.08
CA ASP A 112 2.52 2.57 14.98
C ASP A 112 3.41 2.48 13.74
N TYR A 113 3.32 3.51 12.90
CA TYR A 113 4.14 3.75 11.73
C TYR A 113 4.72 5.17 11.88
N PRO A 114 5.96 5.30 12.37
CA PRO A 114 6.51 6.59 12.78
C PRO A 114 6.36 7.70 11.72
N GLY A 115 5.68 8.78 12.10
CA GLY A 115 5.44 9.95 11.25
C GLY A 115 4.32 9.80 10.21
N LEU A 116 3.75 8.61 10.03
CA LEU A 116 2.72 8.34 9.01
C LEU A 116 1.40 7.85 9.61
N TRP A 117 1.43 7.05 10.67
CA TRP A 117 0.24 6.44 11.24
C TRP A 117 0.39 6.11 12.73
N ARG A 118 -0.72 6.23 13.45
CA ARG A 118 -0.92 5.64 14.77
C ARG A 118 -2.36 5.16 14.87
N SER A 119 -2.57 3.93 15.35
CA SER A 119 -3.91 3.41 15.62
C SER A 119 -4.63 4.28 16.64
N ALA A 120 -5.91 4.54 16.41
CA ALA A 120 -6.77 5.16 17.42
C ALA A 120 -6.92 4.23 18.64
N ALA A 121 -7.13 4.83 19.81
CA ALA A 121 -7.37 4.13 21.07
C ALA A 121 -8.79 3.56 21.14
#